data_AF-A0A3P7FXG3-F1
#
_entry.id   AF-A0A3P7FXG3-F1
#
_cell.length_a   1.000
_cell.length_b   1.000
_cell.length_c   1.000
_cell.angle_alpha   90.00
_cell.angle_beta   90.00
_cell.angle_gamma   90.00
#
_symmetry.space_group_name_H-M   'P 1'
#
loop_
_entity.id
_entity.type
_entity.pdbx_description
1 polymer ?
#
loop_
_entity_poly.entity_id
_entity_poly.type
_entity_poly.pdbx_seq_one_letter_code
_entity_poly.pdbx_strand_id
1 'polypeptide(L)'
;MGGRDKERERGKKKEKIFILQYNFHNLVMDDTVEEGLHMLEDNRIHVTSSDKMSINCHIFDLESVVDLLTVYPVGMGGDYYGFSLPGNSTVTIYLLPLERINETIPENHHISIIEKQDNELKTIKQNMTAGSLWKFTTHVEKTISIWIRDQLSDINSTKEIGQRAWNNEIGPLMVIVSIRNISILGVTKKDFGCFMPTPMIVDRCAKLTIPAYYPMNKAFANNILLTPPSNQCPMEKIDIMFAKIDSLPIKWNKAPEPINVNEKFCRRTLAVKSTTTSMNIVNYGGNKGLFIHEIPAYSQWINDDIFPVVVPEGSQASLHVILSNYNEKAVRKDVQNANEEFNNFRFSYSITSLSPGFWRMRAQYGRKRRYVPVVIIEFNHTSIGYIAAIS
;
A
#
# COMPACT_ATOMS: atom_id res chain seq x y z
N MET A 1 -18.83 -32.38 47.17
CA MET A 1 -17.83 -31.51 46.51
C MET A 1 -17.09 -32.36 45.51
N GLY A 2 -17.08 -31.99 44.22
CA GLY A 2 -16.31 -32.70 43.20
C GLY A 2 -17.06 -32.77 41.88
N GLY A 3 -16.64 -31.97 40.91
CA GLY A 3 -17.25 -31.97 39.57
C GLY A 3 -17.10 -30.65 38.81
N ARG A 4 -15.91 -30.06 38.78
CA ARG A 4 -15.56 -28.97 37.85
C ARG A 4 -14.08 -29.09 37.54
N ASP A 5 -13.74 -29.80 36.47
CA ASP A 5 -12.49 -29.63 35.69
C ASP A 5 -12.57 -30.41 34.37
N LYS A 6 -13.64 -30.17 33.61
CA LYS A 6 -13.72 -30.56 32.19
C LYS A 6 -14.22 -29.37 31.38
N GLU A 7 -13.39 -28.35 31.13
CA GLU A 7 -13.64 -27.45 29.99
C GLU A 7 -12.52 -26.47 29.56
N ARG A 8 -11.22 -26.76 29.76
CA ARG A 8 -10.17 -25.86 29.25
C ARG A 8 -9.00 -26.57 28.56
N GLU A 9 -9.31 -27.47 27.64
CA GLU A 9 -8.42 -27.77 26.52
C GLU A 9 -9.17 -27.53 25.20
N ARG A 10 -9.53 -26.27 24.94
CA ARG A 10 -9.87 -25.86 23.57
C ARG A 10 -8.60 -26.04 22.73
N GLY A 11 -8.63 -27.05 21.87
CA GLY A 11 -7.53 -27.47 21.02
C GLY A 11 -6.84 -26.28 20.34
N LYS A 12 -5.54 -26.14 20.59
CA LYS A 12 -4.66 -25.32 19.75
C LYS A 12 -4.68 -25.96 18.36
N LYS A 13 -5.43 -25.37 17.42
CA LYS A 13 -5.32 -25.70 15.99
C LYS A 13 -3.84 -25.52 15.63
N LYS A 14 -3.11 -26.62 15.39
CA LYS A 14 -1.74 -26.56 14.87
C LYS A 14 -1.85 -26.03 13.44
N GLU A 15 -1.75 -24.73 13.26
CA GLU A 15 -1.58 -24.15 11.93
C GLU A 15 -0.31 -24.72 11.30
N LYS A 16 -0.47 -25.36 10.14
CA LYS A 16 0.64 -25.85 9.33
C LYS A 16 1.11 -24.70 8.46
N ILE A 17 2.40 -24.38 8.55
CA ILE A 17 3.06 -23.48 7.61
C ILE A 17 3.61 -24.36 6.48
N PHE A 18 3.22 -24.04 5.25
CA PHE A 18 3.81 -24.64 4.07
C PHE A 18 4.76 -23.61 3.47
N ILE A 19 6.05 -23.95 3.41
CA ILE A 19 7.04 -23.17 2.67
C ILE A 19 7.20 -23.89 1.33
N LEU A 20 6.67 -23.28 0.27
CA LEU A 20 6.91 -23.71 -1.09
C LEU A 20 8.00 -22.79 -1.66
N GLN A 21 9.17 -23.36 -1.92
CA GLN A 21 10.24 -22.67 -2.62
C GLN A 21 10.24 -23.16 -4.07
N TYR A 22 10.06 -22.24 -4.99
CA TYR A 22 10.21 -22.48 -6.42
C TYR A 22 11.37 -21.64 -6.93
N ASN A 23 12.41 -22.30 -7.45
CA ASN A 23 13.54 -21.63 -8.05
C ASN A 23 13.27 -21.50 -9.54
N PHE A 24 12.93 -20.30 -9.99
CA PHE A 24 12.85 -20.02 -11.40
C PHE A 24 14.27 -19.93 -11.97
N HIS A 25 14.51 -20.61 -13.08
CA HIS A 25 15.77 -20.53 -13.83
C HIS A 25 15.56 -19.66 -15.06
N ASN A 26 16.55 -18.81 -15.38
CA ASN A 26 16.51 -17.90 -16.54
C ASN A 26 15.29 -16.98 -16.55
N LEU A 27 14.84 -16.51 -15.37
CA LEU A 27 13.93 -15.37 -15.32
C LEU A 27 14.67 -14.17 -15.93
N VAL A 28 14.27 -13.82 -17.14
CA VAL A 28 14.62 -12.54 -17.74
C VAL A 28 13.47 -11.62 -17.41
N MET A 29 13.76 -10.52 -16.72
CA MET A 29 12.81 -9.43 -16.62
C MET A 29 12.49 -8.98 -18.04
N ASP A 30 11.21 -8.93 -18.39
CA ASP A 30 10.78 -8.33 -19.65
C ASP A 30 11.14 -6.84 -19.62
N ASP A 31 12.34 -6.53 -20.10
CA ASP A 31 12.86 -5.19 -20.31
C ASP A 31 12.50 -4.69 -21.72
N THR A 32 11.80 -5.49 -22.54
CA THR A 32 11.10 -4.99 -23.72
C THR A 32 9.91 -4.16 -23.25
N VAL A 33 10.24 -2.94 -22.85
CA VAL A 33 9.30 -1.90 -22.45
C VAL A 33 8.59 -1.39 -23.70
N GLU A 34 7.62 -2.16 -24.18
CA GLU A 34 6.61 -1.56 -25.03
C GLU A 34 5.79 -0.59 -24.17
N GLU A 35 5.98 0.71 -24.41
CA GLU A 35 5.17 1.74 -23.77
C GLU A 35 3.69 1.52 -24.11
N GLY A 36 2.83 1.98 -23.20
CA GLY A 36 1.39 1.89 -23.35
C GLY A 36 0.79 0.69 -22.62
N LEU A 37 -0.42 0.33 -23.04
CA LEU A 37 -1.26 -0.64 -22.35
C LEU A 37 -1.41 -1.89 -23.22
N HIS A 38 -0.99 -3.03 -22.67
CA HIS A 38 -0.94 -4.31 -23.36
C HIS A 38 -1.54 -5.42 -22.50
N MET A 39 -2.20 -6.39 -23.12
CA MET A 39 -2.63 -7.60 -22.44
C MET A 39 -1.44 -8.58 -22.38
N LEU A 40 -1.20 -9.15 -21.20
CA LEU A 40 -0.17 -10.18 -21.02
C LEU A 40 -0.76 -11.57 -21.25
N GLU A 41 0.09 -12.48 -21.73
CA GLU A 41 -0.21 -13.91 -21.71
C GLU A 41 -0.38 -14.39 -20.26
N ASP A 42 -1.28 -15.36 -20.07
CA ASP A 42 -1.56 -15.90 -18.75
C ASP A 42 -0.48 -16.92 -18.31
N ASN A 43 0.63 -16.40 -17.80
CA ASN A 43 1.73 -17.17 -17.23
C ASN A 43 1.70 -17.16 -15.68
N ARG A 44 0.52 -16.94 -15.08
CA ARG A 44 0.39 -16.78 -13.62
C ARG A 44 0.55 -18.11 -12.89
N ILE A 45 1.15 -18.04 -11.70
CA ILE A 45 1.05 -19.12 -10.71
C ILE A 45 -0.22 -18.90 -9.91
N HIS A 46 -1.18 -19.81 -10.06
CA HIS A 46 -2.40 -19.81 -9.28
C HIS A 46 -2.17 -20.50 -7.93
N VAL A 47 -2.42 -19.77 -6.85
CA VAL A 47 -2.39 -20.32 -5.48
C VAL A 47 -3.79 -20.20 -4.89
N THR A 48 -4.41 -21.33 -4.58
CA THR A 48 -5.76 -21.38 -3.98
C THR A 48 -5.69 -21.90 -2.55
N SER A 49 -6.48 -21.33 -1.65
CA SER A 49 -6.64 -21.81 -0.27
C SER A 49 -8.06 -21.62 0.22
N SER A 50 -8.50 -22.55 1.08
CA SER A 50 -9.75 -22.42 1.83
C SER A 50 -9.67 -21.42 2.98
N ASP A 51 -8.45 -21.07 3.41
CA ASP A 51 -8.17 -20.06 4.44
C ASP A 51 -7.56 -18.80 3.82
N LYS A 52 -7.74 -17.63 4.46
CA LYS A 52 -7.06 -16.39 4.05
C LYS A 52 -5.55 -16.57 4.03
N MET A 53 -4.89 -16.21 2.93
CA MET A 53 -3.44 -16.26 2.80
C MET A 53 -2.86 -14.91 2.37
N SER A 54 -1.60 -14.67 2.72
CA SER A 54 -0.77 -13.60 2.14
C SER A 54 0.41 -14.25 1.44
N ILE A 55 0.74 -13.77 0.24
CA ILE A 55 1.88 -14.26 -0.53
C ILE A 55 2.98 -13.22 -0.44
N ASN A 56 4.16 -13.66 0.02
CA ASN A 56 5.39 -12.86 -0.01
C ASN A 56 6.30 -13.49 -1.07
N CYS A 57 6.64 -12.72 -2.09
CA CYS A 57 7.57 -13.14 -3.13
C CYS A 57 8.87 -12.34 -2.99
N HIS A 58 10.00 -13.05 -3.04
CA HIS A 58 11.33 -12.45 -3.11
C HIS A 58 11.94 -12.83 -4.46
N ILE A 59 12.36 -11.83 -5.23
CA ILE A 59 13.15 -12.06 -6.45
C ILE A 59 14.57 -11.62 -6.14
N PHE A 60 15.55 -12.49 -6.40
CA PHE A 60 16.97 -12.18 -6.26
C PHE A 60 17.60 -12.22 -7.63
N ASP A 61 18.34 -11.17 -7.97
CA ASP A 61 19.39 -11.27 -8.95
C ASP A 61 20.75 -11.24 -8.22
N LEU A 62 21.73 -11.98 -8.72
CA LEU A 62 23.10 -11.97 -8.21
C LEU A 62 23.75 -10.59 -8.43
N GLU A 63 23.29 -9.85 -9.44
CA GLU A 63 23.80 -8.53 -9.81
C GLU A 63 22.90 -7.37 -9.36
N SER A 64 21.58 -7.58 -9.35
CA SER A 64 20.56 -6.54 -9.13
C SER A 64 19.59 -6.83 -7.98
N VAL A 65 18.69 -5.86 -7.78
CA VAL A 65 17.92 -5.58 -6.57
C VAL A 65 17.05 -6.77 -6.13
N VAL A 66 16.97 -6.97 -4.82
CA VAL A 66 15.93 -7.81 -4.22
C VAL A 66 14.69 -6.96 -4.07
N ASP A 67 13.56 -7.40 -4.63
CA ASP A 67 12.27 -6.77 -4.34
C ASP A 67 11.37 -7.73 -3.61
N LEU A 68 10.53 -7.14 -2.76
CA LEU A 68 9.49 -7.85 -2.07
C LEU A 68 8.14 -7.30 -2.48
N LEU A 69 7.37 -8.18 -3.12
CA LEU A 69 5.96 -7.94 -3.34
C LEU A 69 5.13 -8.60 -2.23
N THR A 70 4.39 -7.78 -1.49
CA THR A 70 3.26 -8.24 -0.68
C THR A 70 1.99 -8.06 -1.52
N VAL A 71 1.44 -9.17 -2.02
CA VAL A 71 0.11 -9.14 -2.65
C VAL A 71 -0.93 -9.37 -1.57
N TYR A 72 -1.83 -8.40 -1.39
CA TYR A 72 -2.96 -8.55 -0.48
C TYR A 72 -4.02 -9.50 -1.05
N PRO A 73 -4.86 -10.12 -0.20
CA PRO A 73 -5.94 -10.98 -0.67
C PRO A 73 -6.81 -10.28 -1.72
N VAL A 74 -7.33 -11.03 -2.70
CA VAL A 74 -8.19 -10.52 -3.78
C VAL A 74 -9.40 -9.71 -3.28
N GLY A 75 -9.90 -10.01 -2.08
CA GLY A 75 -10.97 -9.25 -1.43
C GLY A 75 -10.59 -7.84 -0.98
N MET A 76 -9.32 -7.45 -1.10
CA MET A 76 -8.83 -6.08 -0.91
C MET A 76 -8.67 -5.32 -2.24
N GLY A 77 -9.00 -5.95 -3.37
CA GLY A 77 -9.23 -5.25 -4.62
C GLY A 77 -10.37 -4.23 -4.48
N GLY A 78 -10.29 -3.15 -5.24
CA GLY A 78 -11.29 -2.10 -5.27
C GLY A 78 -11.49 -1.59 -6.69
N ASP A 79 -12.37 -0.62 -6.86
CA ASP A 79 -12.69 -0.02 -8.16
C ASP A 79 -11.90 1.26 -8.43
N TYR A 80 -11.16 1.76 -7.46
CA TYR A 80 -10.54 3.07 -7.55
C TYR A 80 -9.23 3.18 -6.81
N TYR A 81 -8.23 3.72 -7.50
CA TYR A 81 -6.87 3.87 -7.00
C TYR A 81 -6.32 5.24 -7.39
N GLY A 82 -5.47 5.78 -6.53
CA GLY A 82 -4.73 7.00 -6.80
C GLY A 82 -3.37 6.94 -6.10
N PHE A 83 -2.29 7.21 -6.82
CA PHE A 83 -0.95 7.21 -6.27
C PHE A 83 0.00 8.08 -7.11
N SER A 84 1.16 8.41 -6.56
CA SER A 84 2.19 9.18 -7.25
C SER A 84 3.53 8.50 -7.10
N LEU A 85 4.35 8.59 -8.14
CA LEU A 85 5.64 7.91 -8.24
C LEU A 85 6.72 8.89 -8.66
N PRO A 86 7.97 8.73 -8.17
CA PRO A 86 9.08 9.62 -8.53
C PRO A 86 9.60 9.35 -9.95
N GLY A 87 10.19 10.36 -10.58
CA GLY A 87 11.03 10.23 -11.78
C GLY A 87 12.49 10.63 -11.47
N ASN A 88 13.46 10.41 -12.35
CA ASN A 88 13.41 9.70 -13.64
C ASN A 88 13.29 8.18 -13.42
N SER A 89 12.27 7.54 -14.00
CA SER A 89 11.96 6.13 -13.73
C SER A 89 11.19 5.47 -14.87
N THR A 90 11.09 4.15 -14.80
CA THR A 90 10.16 3.36 -15.62
C THR A 90 9.06 2.83 -14.74
N VAL A 91 7.82 3.25 -15.00
CA VAL A 91 6.64 2.84 -14.23
C VAL A 91 5.95 1.72 -14.98
N THR A 92 5.64 0.63 -14.28
CA THR A 92 4.82 -0.46 -14.78
C THR A 92 3.68 -0.73 -13.81
N ILE A 93 2.46 -0.76 -14.31
CA ILE A 93 1.24 -1.02 -13.55
C ILE A 93 0.60 -2.28 -14.10
N TYR A 94 0.43 -3.27 -13.24
CA TYR A 94 -0.31 -4.48 -13.55
C TYR A 94 -1.74 -4.33 -13.09
N LEU A 95 -2.67 -4.68 -13.97
CA LEU A 95 -4.11 -4.56 -13.79
C LEU A 95 -4.73 -5.94 -13.93
N LEU A 96 -5.45 -6.37 -12.90
CA LEU A 96 -6.13 -7.65 -12.86
C LEU A 96 -7.60 -7.42 -12.48
N PRO A 97 -8.49 -7.28 -13.47
CA PRO A 97 -9.93 -7.22 -13.23
C PRO A 97 -10.39 -8.56 -12.65
N LEU A 98 -11.11 -8.51 -11.53
CA LEU A 98 -11.57 -9.68 -10.81
C LEU A 98 -13.01 -10.00 -11.19
N GLU A 99 -13.31 -11.27 -11.39
CA GLU A 99 -14.67 -11.77 -11.53
C GLU A 99 -15.39 -11.70 -10.17
N ARG A 100 -16.69 -11.38 -10.16
CA ARG A 100 -17.49 -11.59 -8.95
C ARG A 100 -17.55 -13.07 -8.63
N ILE A 101 -17.34 -13.40 -7.36
CA ILE A 101 -17.28 -14.78 -6.84
C ILE A 101 -18.54 -15.63 -7.19
N ASN A 102 -19.65 -15.01 -7.57
CA ASN A 102 -20.96 -15.67 -7.75
C ASN A 102 -21.56 -15.56 -9.16
N GLU A 103 -20.88 -14.97 -10.15
CA GLU A 103 -21.48 -14.74 -11.47
C GLU A 103 -20.76 -15.59 -12.53
N THR A 104 -21.52 -16.39 -13.30
CA THR A 104 -21.02 -17.19 -14.43
C THR A 104 -20.96 -16.40 -15.74
N ILE A 105 -21.24 -15.10 -15.69
CA ILE A 105 -21.30 -14.24 -16.88
C ILE A 105 -19.98 -13.47 -16.94
N PRO A 106 -19.23 -13.54 -18.07
CA PRO A 106 -18.04 -12.74 -18.25
C PRO A 106 -18.36 -11.25 -18.09
N GLU A 107 -17.83 -10.64 -17.04
CA GLU A 107 -17.95 -9.21 -16.77
C GLU A 107 -16.99 -8.42 -17.66
N ASN A 108 -17.50 -7.33 -18.24
CA ASN A 108 -16.71 -6.37 -19.00
C ASN A 108 -16.40 -5.16 -18.10
N HIS A 109 -15.13 -5.01 -17.79
CA HIS A 109 -14.59 -3.93 -16.98
C HIS A 109 -14.18 -2.75 -17.86
N HIS A 110 -14.67 -1.56 -17.57
CA HIS A 110 -14.32 -0.31 -18.24
C HIS A 110 -13.30 0.46 -17.42
N ILE A 111 -12.03 0.23 -17.71
CA ILE A 111 -10.93 0.83 -16.94
C ILE A 111 -10.51 2.15 -17.58
N SER A 112 -10.44 3.20 -16.75
CA SER A 112 -9.85 4.49 -17.10
C SER A 112 -8.61 4.75 -16.27
N ILE A 113 -7.52 5.09 -16.94
CA ILE A 113 -6.25 5.50 -16.33
C ILE A 113 -6.03 6.96 -16.67
N ILE A 114 -5.91 7.81 -15.66
CA ILE A 114 -5.55 9.22 -15.81
C ILE A 114 -4.13 9.37 -15.31
N GLU A 115 -3.20 9.71 -16.20
CA GLU A 115 -1.85 10.10 -15.83
C GLU A 115 -1.74 11.63 -15.79
N LYS A 116 -0.91 12.11 -14.87
CA LYS A 116 -0.55 13.52 -14.76
C LYS A 116 0.95 13.68 -14.57
N GLN A 117 1.58 14.37 -15.52
CA GLN A 117 2.99 14.74 -15.47
C GLN A 117 3.12 16.19 -15.94
N ASP A 118 3.94 17.00 -15.27
CA ASP A 118 4.16 18.42 -15.64
C ASP A 118 2.88 19.28 -15.79
N ASN A 119 1.80 18.87 -15.12
CA ASN A 119 0.44 19.44 -15.22
C ASN A 119 -0.31 19.12 -16.52
N GLU A 120 0.25 18.31 -17.41
CA GLU A 120 -0.47 17.71 -18.53
C GLU A 120 -1.20 16.46 -18.05
N LEU A 121 -2.40 16.26 -18.59
CA LEU A 121 -3.23 15.10 -18.31
C LEU A 121 -3.38 14.28 -19.59
N LYS A 122 -3.16 12.98 -19.48
CA LYS A 122 -3.53 12.02 -20.51
C LYS A 122 -4.44 10.97 -19.90
N THR A 123 -5.49 10.63 -20.64
CA THR A 123 -6.48 9.65 -20.20
C THR A 123 -6.46 8.50 -21.18
N ILE A 124 -6.29 7.29 -20.65
CA ILE A 124 -6.35 6.03 -21.39
C ILE A 124 -7.62 5.31 -20.92
N LYS A 125 -8.38 4.77 -21.85
CA LYS A 125 -9.58 3.99 -21.58
C LYS A 125 -9.48 2.65 -22.27
N GLN A 126 -9.80 1.57 -21.56
CA GLN A 126 -9.70 0.22 -22.07
C GLN A 126 -10.79 -0.66 -21.48
N ASN A 127 -11.39 -1.50 -22.33
CA ASN A 127 -12.27 -2.57 -21.87
C ASN A 127 -11.43 -3.81 -21.59
N MET A 128 -11.63 -4.43 -20.43
CA MET A 128 -10.91 -5.62 -20.00
C MET A 128 -11.90 -6.70 -19.56
N THR A 129 -11.58 -7.96 -19.85
CA THR A 129 -12.39 -9.09 -19.36
C THR A 129 -11.94 -9.49 -17.97
N ALA A 130 -12.87 -9.91 -17.11
CA ALA A 130 -12.53 -10.50 -15.83
C ALA A 130 -11.48 -11.62 -15.98
N GLY A 131 -10.53 -11.69 -15.06
CA GLY A 131 -9.46 -12.68 -15.04
C GLY A 131 -8.30 -12.42 -16.01
N SER A 132 -8.41 -11.47 -16.95
CA SER A 132 -7.30 -11.08 -17.82
C SER A 132 -6.20 -10.35 -17.02
N LEU A 133 -4.95 -10.38 -17.53
CA LEU A 133 -3.84 -9.63 -16.94
C LEU A 133 -3.37 -8.58 -17.94
N TRP A 134 -3.30 -7.33 -17.49
CA TRP A 134 -2.86 -6.21 -18.32
C TRP A 134 -1.66 -5.52 -17.69
N LYS A 135 -0.80 -4.98 -18.55
CA LYS A 135 0.40 -4.24 -18.21
C LYS A 135 0.31 -2.87 -18.85
N PHE A 136 0.39 -1.82 -18.04
CA PHE A 136 0.60 -0.45 -18.50
C PHE A 136 2.02 -0.02 -18.15
N THR A 137 2.82 0.34 -19.15
CA THR A 137 4.20 0.80 -18.93
C THR A 137 4.41 2.18 -19.53
N THR A 138 5.11 3.05 -18.79
CA THR A 138 5.45 4.40 -19.24
C THR A 138 6.80 4.84 -18.66
N HIS A 139 7.55 5.60 -19.46
CA HIS A 139 8.78 6.26 -19.01
C HIS A 139 8.46 7.65 -18.50
N VAL A 140 9.02 8.01 -17.35
CA VAL A 140 8.67 9.23 -16.64
C VAL A 140 9.91 9.96 -16.21
N GLU A 141 10.11 11.18 -16.71
CA GLU A 141 11.27 12.01 -16.36
C GLU A 141 11.14 12.69 -14.99
N LYS A 142 9.91 12.98 -14.57
CA LYS A 142 9.58 13.69 -13.32
C LYS A 142 8.55 12.90 -12.52
N THR A 143 8.07 13.44 -11.42
CA THR A 143 7.00 12.80 -10.66
C THR A 143 5.73 12.69 -11.50
N ILE A 144 5.10 11.51 -11.48
CA ILE A 144 3.79 11.24 -12.10
C ILE A 144 2.75 10.98 -11.03
N SER A 145 1.53 11.47 -11.23
CA SER A 145 0.33 10.99 -10.50
C SER A 145 -0.53 10.15 -11.42
N ILE A 146 -1.09 9.07 -10.89
CA ILE A 146 -1.92 8.13 -11.64
C ILE A 146 -3.20 7.89 -10.84
N TRP A 147 -4.34 8.02 -11.51
CA TRP A 147 -5.64 7.59 -11.01
C TRP A 147 -6.20 6.51 -11.90
N ILE A 148 -6.72 5.45 -11.30
CA ILE A 148 -7.27 4.29 -12.01
C ILE A 148 -8.67 4.08 -11.49
N ARG A 149 -9.63 3.97 -12.41
CA ARG A 149 -11.03 3.70 -12.11
C ARG A 149 -11.52 2.54 -12.93
N ASP A 150 -12.19 1.60 -12.30
CA ASP A 150 -12.91 0.50 -12.93
C ASP A 150 -14.41 0.70 -12.76
N GLN A 151 -15.17 0.37 -13.79
CA GLN A 151 -16.62 0.42 -13.82
C GLN A 151 -17.13 -0.74 -14.65
N LEU A 152 -18.10 -1.49 -14.15
CA LEU A 152 -18.70 -2.55 -14.95
C LEU A 152 -19.68 -1.96 -15.97
N SER A 153 -19.79 -2.61 -17.12
CA SER A 153 -20.89 -2.34 -18.04
C SER A 153 -22.22 -2.68 -17.36
N ASP A 154 -23.14 -1.73 -17.33
CA ASP A 154 -24.54 -2.00 -16.97
C ASP A 154 -25.16 -2.87 -18.09
N ILE A 155 -25.17 -4.19 -17.95
CA ILE A 155 -25.78 -5.06 -18.97
C ILE A 155 -27.33 -5.00 -18.88
N ASN A 156 -27.92 -4.43 -17.82
CA ASN A 156 -29.36 -4.48 -17.58
C ASN A 156 -30.07 -3.21 -17.08
N SER A 157 -29.55 -1.99 -17.30
CA SER A 157 -30.31 -0.76 -17.00
C SER A 157 -31.29 -0.33 -18.11
N THR A 158 -32.18 -1.24 -18.50
CA THR A 158 -33.56 -0.85 -18.82
C THR A 158 -34.43 -1.22 -17.61
N LYS A 159 -34.89 -0.21 -16.84
CA LYS A 159 -35.69 -0.22 -15.57
C LYS A 159 -34.81 0.32 -14.41
N GLU A 160 -35.10 1.35 -13.64
CA GLU A 160 -36.31 2.12 -13.33
C GLU A 160 -35.94 3.61 -13.20
N ILE A 161 -36.80 4.48 -13.72
CA ILE A 161 -36.73 5.93 -13.52
C ILE A 161 -37.06 6.22 -12.04
N GLY A 162 -36.07 6.50 -11.20
CA GLY A 162 -36.35 7.01 -9.85
C GLY A 162 -35.34 6.74 -8.74
N GLN A 163 -34.40 5.81 -8.92
CA GLN A 163 -33.30 5.63 -7.95
C GLN A 163 -32.07 6.42 -8.39
N ARG A 164 -31.46 7.14 -7.45
CA ARG A 164 -30.29 8.02 -7.69
C ARG A 164 -29.24 7.25 -8.50
N ALA A 165 -28.83 7.80 -9.63
CA ALA A 165 -27.89 7.25 -10.60
C ALA A 165 -26.47 7.02 -10.02
N TRP A 166 -26.33 6.07 -9.10
CA TRP A 166 -25.09 5.40 -8.75
C TRP A 166 -25.23 3.92 -9.18
N ASN A 167 -25.65 3.69 -10.43
CA ASN A 167 -25.82 2.35 -11.02
C ASN A 167 -24.58 1.88 -11.80
N ASN A 168 -23.43 2.55 -11.68
CA ASN A 168 -22.20 1.94 -12.18
C ASN A 168 -21.82 0.86 -11.18
N GLU A 169 -22.15 -0.38 -11.53
CA GLU A 169 -21.74 -1.55 -10.79
C GLU A 169 -20.20 -1.55 -10.62
N ILE A 170 -19.77 -1.71 -9.36
CA ILE A 170 -18.35 -1.63 -8.94
C ILE A 170 -17.62 -2.86 -9.47
N GLY A 171 -16.63 -2.65 -10.34
CA GLY A 171 -15.72 -3.69 -10.83
C GLY A 171 -14.56 -3.87 -9.85
N PRO A 172 -14.41 -5.02 -9.18
CA PRO A 172 -13.26 -5.25 -8.34
C PRO A 172 -12.02 -5.40 -9.22
N LEU A 173 -11.02 -4.54 -9.04
CA LEU A 173 -9.75 -4.55 -9.74
C LEU A 173 -8.63 -4.77 -8.73
N MET A 174 -7.60 -5.52 -9.07
CA MET A 174 -6.32 -5.45 -8.37
C MET A 174 -5.33 -4.65 -9.18
N VAL A 175 -4.63 -3.74 -8.50
CA VAL A 175 -3.57 -2.92 -9.07
C VAL A 175 -2.27 -3.27 -8.36
N ILE A 176 -1.22 -3.57 -9.12
CA ILE A 176 0.14 -3.70 -8.60
C ILE A 176 1.00 -2.70 -9.33
N VAL A 177 1.71 -1.87 -8.58
CA VAL A 177 2.54 -0.80 -9.09
C VAL A 177 3.99 -1.17 -8.90
N SER A 178 4.75 -1.06 -9.97
CA SER A 178 6.16 -1.36 -10.03
C SER A 178 6.91 -0.19 -10.64
N ILE A 179 8.06 0.16 -10.08
CA ILE A 179 8.86 1.29 -10.55
C ILE A 179 10.34 0.90 -10.55
N ARG A 180 11.02 1.18 -11.66
CA ARG A 180 12.44 0.89 -11.89
C ARG A 180 13.23 2.16 -12.15
N ASN A 181 14.54 2.03 -12.06
CA ASN A 181 15.51 3.05 -12.47
C ASN A 181 15.52 4.33 -11.62
N ILE A 182 14.99 4.29 -10.40
CA ILE A 182 14.91 5.50 -9.57
C ILE A 182 16.29 5.89 -9.08
N SER A 183 16.62 7.17 -9.26
CA SER A 183 17.82 7.77 -8.69
C SER A 183 17.53 8.30 -7.28
N ILE A 184 18.14 7.68 -6.26
CA ILE A 184 18.10 8.18 -4.88
C ILE A 184 19.42 8.86 -4.55
N LEU A 185 19.35 10.08 -4.03
CA LEU A 185 20.53 10.85 -3.68
C LEU A 185 21.41 10.10 -2.65
N GLY A 186 22.67 9.85 -3.01
CA GLY A 186 23.62 9.12 -2.18
C GLY A 186 23.62 7.59 -2.37
N VAL A 187 22.76 7.04 -3.23
CA VAL A 187 22.73 5.62 -3.60
C VAL A 187 23.24 5.48 -5.03
N THR A 188 24.29 4.67 -5.23
CA THR A 188 24.91 4.48 -6.55
C THR A 188 24.12 3.52 -7.45
N LYS A 189 23.38 2.59 -6.85
CA LYS A 189 22.52 1.64 -7.57
C LYS A 189 21.17 2.29 -7.87
N LYS A 190 20.64 1.99 -9.05
CA LYS A 190 19.27 2.37 -9.40
C LYS A 190 18.27 1.50 -8.64
N ASP A 191 17.20 2.12 -8.18
CA ASP A 191 16.16 1.45 -7.38
C ASP A 191 15.15 0.68 -8.23
N PHE A 192 14.61 -0.37 -7.63
CA PHE A 192 13.41 -1.06 -8.04
C PHE A 192 12.53 -1.29 -6.82
N GLY A 193 11.23 -1.03 -6.96
CA GLY A 193 10.28 -1.42 -5.93
C GLY A 193 8.88 -1.61 -6.46
N CYS A 194 8.12 -2.39 -5.73
CA CYS A 194 6.79 -2.82 -6.10
C CYS A 194 5.85 -2.80 -4.89
N PHE A 195 4.61 -2.37 -5.08
CA PHE A 195 3.59 -2.41 -4.04
C PHE A 195 2.19 -2.49 -4.63
N MET A 196 1.24 -3.00 -3.84
CA MET A 196 -0.18 -2.90 -4.14
C MET A 196 -0.73 -1.63 -3.46
N PRO A 197 -1.11 -0.57 -4.21
CA PRO A 197 -1.76 0.59 -3.62
C PRO A 197 -3.09 0.20 -2.98
N THR A 198 -3.44 0.90 -1.91
CA THR A 198 -4.74 0.76 -1.26
C THR A 198 -5.83 1.39 -2.12
N PRO A 199 -6.99 0.72 -2.29
CA PRO A 199 -8.15 1.35 -2.89
C PRO A 199 -8.57 2.64 -2.16
N MET A 200 -8.88 3.67 -2.94
CA MET A 200 -9.35 4.95 -2.43
C MET A 200 -10.86 5.07 -2.59
N ILE A 201 -11.50 5.92 -1.78
CA ILE A 201 -12.91 6.22 -1.96
C ILE A 201 -13.04 7.28 -3.08
N VAL A 202 -13.67 6.89 -4.19
CA VAL A 202 -13.88 7.70 -5.40
C VAL A 202 -14.40 9.09 -5.07
N ASP A 203 -13.78 10.12 -5.67
CA ASP A 203 -14.21 11.53 -5.68
C ASP A 203 -14.56 12.12 -4.30
N ARG A 204 -14.07 11.52 -3.21
CA ARG A 204 -14.34 11.98 -1.85
C ARG A 204 -13.33 13.05 -1.40
N CYS A 205 -13.35 14.18 -2.11
CA CYS A 205 -12.63 15.40 -1.73
C CYS A 205 -13.38 16.22 -0.66
N ALA A 206 -14.08 15.56 0.26
CA ALA A 206 -14.99 16.17 1.22
C ALA A 206 -14.56 15.91 2.66
N LYS A 207 -14.75 16.92 3.53
CA LYS A 207 -14.37 16.88 4.95
C LYS A 207 -14.67 15.54 5.60
N LEU A 208 -13.62 14.91 6.11
CA LEU A 208 -13.73 13.62 6.77
C LEU A 208 -14.38 13.81 8.15
N THR A 209 -15.28 12.89 8.51
CA THR A 209 -15.87 12.85 9.85
C THR A 209 -14.83 12.49 10.91
N ILE A 210 -13.83 11.69 10.54
CA ILE A 210 -12.66 11.34 11.35
C ILE A 210 -11.43 11.67 10.51
N PRO A 211 -10.49 12.50 11.00
CA PRO A 211 -9.25 12.76 10.27
C PRO A 211 -8.48 11.49 9.95
N ALA A 212 -7.85 11.45 8.79
CA ALA A 212 -6.94 10.39 8.40
C ALA A 212 -5.53 10.71 8.92
N TYR A 213 -4.89 9.72 9.53
CA TYR A 213 -3.55 9.84 10.10
C TYR A 213 -2.61 8.86 9.40
N TYR A 214 -1.42 9.31 9.04
CA TYR A 214 -0.39 8.51 8.37
C TYR A 214 0.91 8.61 9.18
N PRO A 215 1.06 7.78 10.23
CA PRO A 215 2.24 7.81 11.07
C PRO A 215 3.44 7.19 10.36
N MET A 216 4.60 7.82 10.53
CA MET A 216 5.85 7.46 9.86
C MET A 216 7.02 7.49 10.86
N ASN A 217 8.11 6.80 10.52
CA ASN A 217 9.33 6.80 11.31
C ASN A 217 10.52 7.23 10.46
N LYS A 218 11.41 8.02 11.05
CA LYS A 218 12.61 8.54 10.42
C LYS A 218 13.54 7.46 9.87
N ALA A 219 13.50 6.24 10.42
CA ALA A 219 14.35 5.14 10.00
C ALA A 219 14.06 4.65 8.56
N PHE A 220 12.83 4.81 8.08
CA PHE A 220 12.40 4.23 6.79
C PHE A 220 11.54 5.16 5.93
N ALA A 221 11.20 6.37 6.39
CA ALA A 221 10.48 7.36 5.59
C ALA A 221 11.32 8.63 5.42
N ASN A 222 11.70 8.94 4.17
CA ASN A 222 12.58 10.05 3.83
C ASN A 222 11.92 11.03 2.86
N ASN A 223 11.48 10.54 1.71
CA ASN A 223 10.84 11.34 0.68
C ASN A 223 9.45 10.77 0.44
N ILE A 224 8.44 11.63 0.51
CA ILE A 224 7.06 11.22 0.33
C ILE A 224 6.42 11.95 -0.85
N LEU A 225 5.48 11.26 -1.48
CA LEU A 225 4.58 11.78 -2.50
C LEU A 225 3.16 11.63 -2.02
N LEU A 226 2.39 12.72 -2.10
CA LEU A 226 1.01 12.76 -1.64
C LEU A 226 0.08 12.74 -2.85
N THR A 227 -0.92 11.88 -2.83
CA THR A 227 -1.92 11.78 -3.92
C THR A 227 -3.33 11.84 -3.35
N PRO A 228 -4.16 12.79 -3.82
CA PRO A 228 -5.55 12.89 -3.41
C PRO A 228 -6.41 11.87 -4.18
N PRO A 229 -7.65 11.60 -3.76
CA PRO A 229 -8.54 10.75 -4.55
C PRO A 229 -8.80 11.30 -5.94
N SER A 230 -8.71 12.62 -6.17
CA SER A 230 -8.91 13.20 -7.49
C SER A 230 -8.01 14.41 -7.70
N ASN A 231 -7.53 14.59 -8.92
CA ASN A 231 -6.81 15.80 -9.34
C ASN A 231 -7.66 17.08 -9.25
N GLN A 232 -8.98 16.94 -9.05
CA GLN A 232 -9.93 18.03 -8.86
C GLN A 232 -10.15 18.40 -7.38
N CYS A 233 -9.53 17.70 -6.43
CA CYS A 233 -9.69 18.04 -5.02
C CYS A 233 -9.26 19.50 -4.75
N PRO A 234 -9.98 20.22 -3.87
CA PRO A 234 -9.63 21.59 -3.53
C PRO A 234 -8.30 21.62 -2.77
N MET A 235 -7.58 22.74 -2.87
CA MET A 235 -6.35 22.96 -2.12
C MET A 235 -6.57 22.71 -0.62
N GLU A 236 -5.65 21.98 0.02
CA GLU A 236 -5.69 21.65 1.45
C GLU A 236 -4.39 22.11 2.13
N LYS A 237 -4.48 22.49 3.41
CA LYS A 237 -3.32 22.54 4.30
C LYS A 237 -3.23 21.21 5.04
N ILE A 238 -2.16 20.48 4.77
CA ILE A 238 -1.91 19.19 5.41
C ILE A 238 -1.08 19.42 6.66
N ASP A 239 -1.58 19.01 7.81
CA ASP A 239 -0.84 19.14 9.06
C ASP A 239 0.20 18.01 9.17
N ILE A 240 1.42 18.34 9.58
CA ILE A 240 2.47 17.36 9.89
C ILE A 240 2.73 17.40 11.39
N MET A 241 2.19 16.41 12.09
CA MET A 241 2.35 16.27 13.53
C MET A 241 3.76 15.84 13.91
N PHE A 242 4.25 16.34 15.05
CA PHE A 242 5.60 16.08 15.57
C PHE A 242 6.72 16.49 14.61
N ALA A 243 6.44 17.44 13.72
CA ALA A 243 7.41 18.03 12.83
C ALA A 243 7.82 19.43 13.30
N LYS A 244 8.92 19.94 12.75
CA LYS A 244 9.38 21.33 12.92
C LYS A 244 8.50 22.33 12.19
N ILE A 245 7.74 21.85 11.20
CA ILE A 245 6.80 22.62 10.38
C ILE A 245 5.44 21.97 10.58
N ASP A 246 4.48 22.76 11.05
CA ASP A 246 3.17 22.23 11.46
C ASP A 246 2.23 21.93 10.29
N SER A 247 2.37 22.61 9.15
CA SER A 247 1.50 22.40 7.99
C SER A 247 2.19 22.66 6.64
N LEU A 248 1.69 21.99 5.60
CA LEU A 248 2.10 22.19 4.20
C LEU A 248 0.88 22.54 3.34
N PRO A 249 0.89 23.67 2.61
CA PRO A 249 -0.14 23.95 1.62
C PRO A 249 0.07 23.08 0.38
N ILE A 250 -0.91 22.25 0.04
CA ILE A 250 -0.84 21.37 -1.14
C ILE A 250 -1.91 21.75 -2.15
N LYS A 251 -1.46 22.00 -3.39
CA LYS A 251 -2.32 22.27 -4.54
C LYS A 251 -2.44 21.02 -5.40
N TRP A 252 -3.51 20.25 -5.20
CA TRP A 252 -3.78 19.00 -5.92
C TRP A 252 -3.95 19.17 -7.44
N ASN A 253 -4.36 20.36 -7.88
CA ASN A 253 -4.43 20.69 -9.30
C ASN A 253 -3.05 20.91 -9.94
N LYS A 254 -1.95 20.90 -9.17
CA LYS A 254 -0.57 20.92 -9.70
C LYS A 254 0.06 19.52 -9.73
N ALA A 255 1.18 19.39 -10.45
CA ALA A 255 1.98 18.18 -10.44
C ALA A 255 2.45 17.88 -9.00
N PRO A 256 2.52 16.60 -8.59
CA PRO A 256 2.98 16.23 -7.27
C PRO A 256 4.46 16.61 -7.07
N GLU A 257 4.75 17.33 -5.99
CA GLU A 257 6.12 17.67 -5.60
C GLU A 257 6.64 16.66 -4.57
N PRO A 258 7.87 16.15 -4.75
CA PRO A 258 8.60 15.44 -3.70
C PRO A 258 8.69 16.23 -2.40
N ILE A 259 8.30 15.62 -1.28
CA ILE A 259 8.45 16.22 0.05
C ILE A 259 9.50 15.43 0.81
N ASN A 260 10.66 16.04 1.06
CA ASN A 260 11.61 15.51 2.02
C ASN A 260 11.12 15.75 3.45
N VAL A 261 10.90 14.69 4.20
CA VAL A 261 10.44 14.75 5.60
C VAL A 261 11.56 14.50 6.61
N ASN A 262 12.75 14.08 6.17
CA ASN A 262 13.85 13.71 7.05
C ASN A 262 14.26 14.85 8.01
N GLU A 263 14.32 16.08 7.49
CA GLU A 263 14.67 17.27 8.28
C GLU A 263 13.51 17.79 9.14
N LYS A 264 12.27 17.39 8.81
CA LYS A 264 11.05 17.83 9.47
C LYS A 264 10.82 17.09 10.79
N PHE A 265 11.33 15.88 10.97
CA PHE A 265 11.18 15.12 12.22
C PHE A 265 11.70 15.88 13.47
N CYS A 266 10.85 16.12 14.47
CA CYS A 266 11.29 16.53 15.82
C CYS A 266 11.65 15.34 16.73
N ARG A 267 11.07 14.16 16.45
CA ARG A 267 11.28 12.90 17.18
C ARG A 267 11.61 11.78 16.18
N ARG A 268 11.72 10.52 16.66
CA ARG A 268 11.88 9.35 15.76
C ARG A 268 10.65 9.11 14.87
N THR A 269 9.48 9.63 15.25
CA THR A 269 8.21 9.46 14.53
C THR A 269 7.56 10.81 14.27
N LEU A 270 6.76 10.87 13.19
CA LEU A 270 5.89 11.97 12.84
C LEU A 270 4.58 11.41 12.26
N ALA A 271 3.54 12.22 12.09
CA ALA A 271 2.34 11.77 11.37
C ALA A 271 1.81 12.87 10.44
N VAL A 272 1.49 12.49 9.20
CA VAL A 272 0.72 13.36 8.31
C VAL A 272 -0.75 13.24 8.68
N LYS A 273 -1.44 14.36 8.89
CA LYS A 273 -2.87 14.43 9.19
C LYS A 273 -3.59 15.10 8.03
N SER A 274 -4.62 14.42 7.54
CA SER A 274 -5.56 14.97 6.58
C SER A 274 -6.94 15.09 7.19
N THR A 275 -7.60 16.23 6.97
CA THR A 275 -8.97 16.46 7.45
C THR A 275 -9.98 16.53 6.31
N THR A 276 -9.52 16.73 5.08
CA THR A 276 -10.42 16.88 3.94
C THR A 276 -10.52 15.66 3.06
N THR A 277 -9.53 14.79 3.05
CA THR A 277 -9.58 13.61 2.19
C THR A 277 -8.65 12.49 2.62
N SER A 278 -9.03 11.24 2.39
CA SER A 278 -8.10 10.13 2.48
C SER A 278 -7.18 10.21 1.28
N MET A 279 -5.87 10.23 1.51
CA MET A 279 -4.84 10.30 0.47
C MET A 279 -4.02 9.03 0.45
N ASN A 280 -3.39 8.77 -0.69
CA ASN A 280 -2.31 7.81 -0.79
C ASN A 280 -0.98 8.55 -0.54
N ILE A 281 -0.10 7.93 0.23
CA ILE A 281 1.24 8.46 0.53
C ILE A 281 2.25 7.41 0.13
N VAL A 282 3.05 7.67 -0.91
CA VAL A 282 4.15 6.79 -1.29
C VAL A 282 5.43 7.33 -0.68
N ASN A 283 6.14 6.51 0.09
CA ASN A 283 7.52 6.77 0.47
C ASN A 283 8.45 6.20 -0.60
N TYR A 284 9.49 6.95 -0.93
CA TYR A 284 10.61 6.46 -1.72
C TYR A 284 11.96 6.84 -1.11
N GLY A 285 12.84 5.85 -1.01
CA GLY A 285 14.15 5.95 -0.36
C GLY A 285 14.09 5.89 1.17
N GLY A 286 15.24 5.55 1.75
CA GLY A 286 15.42 5.33 3.18
C GLY A 286 16.88 5.04 3.48
N ASN A 287 17.42 5.59 4.57
CA ASN A 287 18.80 5.36 5.04
C ASN A 287 19.87 5.21 3.93
N LYS A 288 20.29 3.97 3.59
CA LYS A 288 21.23 3.63 2.49
C LYS A 288 20.60 2.75 1.39
N GLY A 289 19.28 2.64 1.37
CA GLY A 289 18.58 1.59 0.69
C GLY A 289 17.39 2.03 -0.15
N LEU A 290 16.77 1.00 -0.69
CA LEU A 290 15.72 0.94 -1.67
C LEU A 290 14.40 0.67 -0.95
N PHE A 291 13.67 1.74 -0.65
CA PHE A 291 12.42 1.65 0.11
C PHE A 291 11.34 2.29 -0.74
N ILE A 292 10.44 1.49 -1.31
CA ILE A 292 9.29 2.00 -2.04
C ILE A 292 8.06 1.31 -1.53
N HIS A 293 7.21 2.05 -0.83
CA HIS A 293 5.97 1.50 -0.31
C HIS A 293 4.96 2.60 -0.02
N GLU A 294 3.70 2.20 -0.01
CA GLU A 294 2.65 3.03 0.55
C GLU A 294 2.82 3.15 2.08
N ILE A 295 2.63 4.35 2.62
CA ILE A 295 2.45 4.60 4.04
C ILE A 295 0.97 4.40 4.36
N PRO A 296 0.59 3.34 5.09
CA PRO A 296 -0.81 3.05 5.36
C PRO A 296 -1.38 4.07 6.33
N ALA A 297 -2.64 4.43 6.11
CA ALA A 297 -3.41 5.17 7.09
C ALA A 297 -3.53 4.35 8.37
N TYR A 298 -3.67 5.02 9.51
CA TYR A 298 -3.88 4.39 10.83
C TYR A 298 -5.11 3.46 10.86
N SER A 299 -6.09 3.68 9.99
CA SER A 299 -7.25 2.80 9.80
C SER A 299 -6.88 1.42 9.27
N GLN A 300 -5.76 1.30 8.55
CA GLN A 300 -5.27 0.09 7.89
C GLN A 300 -4.19 -0.62 8.71
N TRP A 301 -3.85 -0.10 9.88
CA TRP A 301 -2.88 -0.77 10.75
C TRP A 301 -3.47 -2.04 11.34
N ILE A 302 -2.65 -3.09 11.41
CA ILE A 302 -3.10 -4.37 11.95
C ILE A 302 -3.31 -4.32 13.46
N ASN A 303 -4.29 -5.09 13.92
CA ASN A 303 -4.53 -5.41 15.32
C ASN A 303 -4.46 -6.92 15.60
N ASP A 304 -4.06 -7.70 14.60
CA ASP A 304 -3.87 -9.14 14.74
C ASP A 304 -2.75 -9.44 15.73
N ASP A 305 -2.91 -10.51 16.51
CA ASP A 305 -1.91 -10.90 17.51
C ASP A 305 -0.63 -11.44 16.85
N ILE A 306 -0.72 -11.90 15.60
CA ILE A 306 0.32 -12.71 14.95
C ILE A 306 0.42 -12.33 13.47
N PHE A 307 1.66 -12.19 12.99
CA PHE A 307 1.96 -11.97 11.58
C PHE A 307 3.24 -12.71 11.17
N PRO A 308 3.34 -13.20 9.93
CA PRO A 308 4.54 -13.84 9.42
C PRO A 308 5.57 -12.80 8.94
N VAL A 309 6.84 -13.12 9.09
CA VAL A 309 7.96 -12.41 8.46
C VAL A 309 8.90 -13.44 7.85
N VAL A 310 9.31 -13.22 6.61
CA VAL A 310 10.28 -14.07 5.91
C VAL A 310 11.56 -13.28 5.72
N VAL A 311 12.67 -13.84 6.20
CA VAL A 311 14.00 -13.28 6.03
C VAL A 311 14.79 -14.22 5.12
N PRO A 312 15.22 -13.79 3.94
CA PRO A 312 15.92 -14.65 2.99
C PRO A 312 17.29 -15.13 3.51
N GLU A 313 17.76 -16.26 3.00
CA GLU A 313 19.10 -16.76 3.28
C GLU A 313 20.19 -15.76 2.84
N GLY A 314 21.31 -15.76 3.56
CA GLY A 314 22.44 -14.83 3.30
C GLY A 314 22.20 -13.38 3.71
N SER A 315 21.04 -13.05 4.28
CA SER A 315 20.66 -11.70 4.67
C SER A 315 20.63 -11.48 6.17
N GLN A 316 20.62 -10.22 6.60
CA GLN A 316 20.23 -9.83 7.95
C GLN A 316 19.02 -8.92 7.87
N ALA A 317 18.10 -9.05 8.82
CA ALA A 317 16.94 -8.18 8.84
C ALA A 317 16.71 -7.56 10.22
N SER A 318 15.99 -6.44 10.22
CA SER A 318 15.44 -5.83 11.41
C SER A 318 13.95 -5.62 11.23
N LEU A 319 13.17 -6.01 12.23
CA LEU A 319 11.75 -5.69 12.34
C LEU A 319 11.59 -4.39 13.12
N HIS A 320 11.09 -3.38 12.43
CA HIS A 320 10.73 -2.08 12.94
C HIS A 320 9.22 -2.03 13.15
N VAL A 321 8.78 -1.85 14.39
CA VAL A 321 7.35 -1.77 14.69
C VAL A 321 7.01 -0.36 15.17
N ILE A 322 6.12 0.33 14.45
CA ILE A 322 5.43 1.50 15.00
C ILE A 322 4.14 1.03 15.64
N LEU A 323 3.98 1.35 16.91
CA LEU A 323 2.85 0.96 17.75
C LEU A 323 2.11 2.22 18.16
N SER A 324 0.78 2.16 18.14
CA SER A 324 -0.04 3.23 18.69
C SER A 324 -0.73 2.79 19.98
N ASN A 325 -0.65 3.63 21.01
CA ASN A 325 -1.47 3.51 22.22
C ASN A 325 -2.84 4.21 22.09
N TYR A 326 -3.25 4.54 20.86
CA TYR A 326 -4.50 5.24 20.59
C TYR A 326 -5.72 4.58 21.25
N ASN A 327 -6.47 5.39 21.99
CA ASN A 327 -7.75 5.00 22.57
C ASN A 327 -8.89 5.72 21.83
N GLU A 328 -9.56 5.02 20.92
CA GLU A 328 -10.66 5.58 20.11
C GLU A 328 -11.82 6.17 20.95
N LYS A 329 -12.03 5.65 22.17
CA LYS A 329 -13.06 6.20 23.09
C LYS A 329 -12.72 7.59 23.63
N ALA A 330 -11.43 7.94 23.70
CA ALA A 330 -10.99 9.25 24.16
C ALA A 330 -11.26 10.30 23.07
N VAL A 331 -10.91 10.00 21.82
CA VAL A 331 -11.15 10.92 20.69
C VAL A 331 -12.62 11.24 20.45
N ARG A 332 -13.54 10.28 20.54
CA ARG A 332 -14.98 10.61 20.40
C ARG A 332 -15.51 11.56 21.47
N LYS A 333 -14.89 11.61 22.65
CA LYS A 333 -15.21 12.59 23.71
C LYS A 333 -14.50 13.93 23.46
N ASP A 334 -13.25 13.89 23.00
CA ASP A 334 -12.42 15.09 22.80
C ASP A 334 -12.77 15.85 21.51
N VAL A 335 -13.43 15.24 20.52
CA VAL A 335 -13.98 15.96 19.35
C VAL A 335 -15.00 17.04 19.75
N GLN A 336 -15.58 16.98 20.96
CA GLN A 336 -16.41 18.06 21.51
C GLN A 336 -15.60 19.21 22.12
N ASN A 337 -14.33 18.98 22.49
CA ASN A 337 -13.43 19.96 23.10
C ASN A 337 -12.15 20.07 22.27
N ALA A 338 -12.13 21.00 21.31
CA ALA A 338 -11.22 21.11 20.17
C ALA A 338 -9.68 21.09 20.43
N ASN A 339 -9.17 20.92 21.65
CA ASN A 339 -7.75 21.02 21.98
C ASN A 339 -7.09 19.77 22.62
N GLU A 340 -7.80 18.67 22.87
CA GLU A 340 -7.23 17.52 23.63
C GLU A 340 -7.02 16.20 22.88
N GLU A 341 -7.20 16.13 21.55
CA GLU A 341 -6.91 14.90 20.77
C GLU A 341 -5.46 14.37 20.97
N PHE A 342 -4.51 15.27 21.26
CA PHE A 342 -3.07 14.98 21.20
C PHE A 342 -2.52 14.24 22.43
N ASN A 343 -3.13 14.39 23.62
CA ASN A 343 -2.67 13.65 24.80
C ASN A 343 -2.84 12.13 24.65
N ASN A 344 -3.68 11.68 23.69
CA ASN A 344 -4.07 10.30 23.52
C ASN A 344 -3.33 9.55 22.39
N PHE A 345 -2.67 10.25 21.45
CA PHE A 345 -1.87 9.61 20.40
C PHE A 345 -0.39 9.55 20.80
N ARG A 346 0.02 8.41 21.37
CA ARG A 346 1.44 8.08 21.56
C ARG A 346 1.85 6.98 20.59
N PHE A 347 2.82 7.30 19.73
CA PHE A 347 3.53 6.29 18.96
C PHE A 347 4.73 5.81 19.76
N SER A 348 4.81 4.51 19.99
CA SER A 348 6.05 3.85 20.44
C SER A 348 6.69 3.14 19.26
N TYR A 349 7.99 2.94 19.36
CA TYR A 349 8.79 2.35 18.31
C TYR A 349 9.76 1.35 18.92
N SER A 350 9.79 0.15 18.35
CA SER A 350 10.69 -0.93 18.75
C SER A 350 11.39 -1.51 17.52
N ILE A 351 12.60 -2.04 17.74
CA ILE A 351 13.41 -2.71 16.73
C ILE A 351 13.82 -4.06 17.27
N THR A 352 13.71 -5.10 16.44
CA THR A 352 14.19 -6.45 16.76
C THR A 352 15.01 -6.96 15.58
N SER A 353 16.24 -7.43 15.83
CA SER A 353 17.04 -8.09 14.80
C SER A 353 16.49 -9.50 14.51
N LEU A 354 16.49 -9.88 13.24
CA LEU A 354 16.04 -11.18 12.75
C LEU A 354 17.15 -11.84 11.94
N SER A 355 17.40 -13.12 12.20
CA SER A 355 18.24 -13.95 11.32
C SER A 355 17.44 -14.45 10.12
N PRO A 356 18.09 -14.99 9.08
CA PRO A 356 17.41 -15.73 8.02
C PRO A 356 16.44 -16.78 8.56
N GLY A 357 15.33 -16.96 7.83
CA GLY A 357 14.30 -17.94 8.14
C GLY A 357 12.89 -17.35 8.19
N PHE A 358 11.94 -18.22 8.56
CA PHE A 358 10.55 -17.87 8.76
C PHE A 358 10.28 -17.53 10.23
N TRP A 359 9.72 -16.36 10.49
CA TRP A 359 9.39 -15.87 11.81
C TRP A 359 7.88 -15.71 11.98
N ARG A 360 7.34 -16.31 13.04
CA ARG A 360 5.98 -16.02 13.51
C ARG A 360 6.06 -14.97 14.60
N MET A 361 5.88 -13.72 14.23
CA MET A 361 5.95 -12.62 15.18
C MET A 361 4.64 -12.51 15.94
N ARG A 362 4.74 -12.31 17.26
CA ARG A 362 3.58 -12.14 18.14
C ARG A 362 3.58 -10.76 18.75
N ALA A 363 2.57 -9.97 18.44
CA ALA A 363 2.29 -8.71 19.12
C ALA A 363 1.66 -9.00 20.49
N GLN A 364 2.42 -8.84 21.58
CA GLN A 364 1.90 -8.98 22.94
C GLN A 364 1.24 -7.69 23.44
N TYR A 365 0.38 -7.10 22.61
CA TYR A 365 -0.22 -5.81 22.87
C TYR A 365 -1.73 -6.01 22.98
N GLY A 366 -2.33 -5.72 24.14
CA GLY A 366 -3.76 -5.98 24.38
C GLY A 366 -4.67 -5.47 23.26
N ARG A 367 -5.82 -6.13 23.07
CA ARG A 367 -6.79 -6.11 21.94
C ARG A 367 -7.16 -4.76 21.26
N LYS A 368 -6.67 -3.61 21.72
CA LYS A 368 -6.99 -2.28 21.19
C LYS A 368 -5.79 -1.54 20.57
N ARG A 369 -4.60 -2.14 20.57
CA ARG A 369 -3.42 -1.50 19.98
C ARG A 369 -3.30 -1.88 18.53
N ARG A 370 -3.10 -0.88 17.68
CA ARG A 370 -2.79 -1.05 16.27
C ARG A 370 -1.31 -0.80 16.04
N TYR A 371 -0.74 -1.50 15.06
CA TYR A 371 0.66 -1.36 14.72
C TYR A 371 0.91 -1.59 13.24
N VAL A 372 2.05 -1.10 12.77
CA VAL A 372 2.57 -1.40 11.43
C VAL A 372 3.94 -2.07 11.57
N PRO A 373 4.09 -3.33 11.12
CA PRO A 373 5.38 -4.00 11.07
C PRO A 373 6.09 -3.67 9.75
N VAL A 374 7.25 -3.02 9.85
CA VAL A 374 8.14 -2.74 8.73
C VAL A 374 9.38 -3.60 8.87
N VAL A 375 9.70 -4.38 7.85
CA VAL A 375 10.89 -5.23 7.84
C VAL A 375 11.91 -4.54 6.95
N ILE A 376 13.13 -4.39 7.46
CA ILE A 376 14.28 -3.90 6.70
C ILE A 376 15.24 -5.07 6.56
N ILE A 377 15.64 -5.40 5.33
CA ILE A 377 16.57 -6.47 5.02
C ILE A 377 17.83 -5.86 4.40
N GLU A 378 18.99 -6.28 4.86
CA GLU A 378 20.31 -5.88 4.38
C GLU A 378 20.91 -6.98 3.50
N PHE A 379 21.23 -6.64 2.26
CA PHE A 379 21.92 -7.49 1.27
C PHE A 379 23.07 -6.73 0.63
N ASN A 380 24.30 -7.25 0.72
CA ASN A 380 25.45 -6.73 -0.06
C ASN A 380 25.51 -5.18 -0.13
N HIS A 381 25.46 -4.52 1.03
CA HIS A 381 25.45 -3.05 1.21
C HIS A 381 24.22 -2.29 0.70
N THR A 382 23.16 -2.99 0.32
CA THR A 382 21.86 -2.45 -0.08
C THR A 382 20.82 -2.85 0.96
N SER A 383 20.08 -1.87 1.48
CA SER A 383 18.93 -2.13 2.38
C SER A 383 17.65 -2.13 1.56
N ILE A 384 16.70 -3.00 1.87
CA ILE A 384 15.33 -2.97 1.32
C ILE A 384 14.37 -2.95 2.47
N GLY A 385 13.27 -2.22 2.36
CA GLY A 385 12.23 -2.27 3.37
C GLY A 385 10.83 -2.29 2.83
N TYR A 386 9.98 -3.03 3.53
CA TYR A 386 8.58 -3.27 3.16
C TYR A 386 7.69 -3.35 4.40
N ILE A 387 6.39 -3.20 4.19
CA ILE A 387 5.38 -3.42 5.24
C ILE A 387 4.95 -4.87 5.20
N ALA A 388 5.16 -5.59 6.30
CA ALA A 388 4.89 -7.03 6.37
C ALA A 388 3.40 -7.37 6.44
N ALA A 389 2.56 -6.44 6.93
CA ALA A 389 1.13 -6.66 7.04
C ALA A 389 0.35 -5.34 7.22
N ILE A 390 -0.85 -5.30 6.62
CA ILE A 390 -1.90 -4.28 6.84
C ILE A 390 -3.25 -4.99 7.03
N SER A 391 -4.22 -4.28 7.61
CA SER A 391 -5.56 -4.81 7.94
C SER A 391 -6.53 -4.77 6.77
#